data_AF-I7IZT8-F1
#
_entry.id   AF-I7IZT8-F1
#
_cell.length_a   1.000
_cell.length_b   1.000
_cell.length_c   1.000
_cell.angle_alpha   90.00
_cell.angle_beta   90.00
_cell.angle_gamma   90.00
#
_symmetry.space_group_name_H-M   'P 1'
#
loop_
_entity.id
_entity.type
_entity.pdbx_description
1 polymer ?
#
loop_
_entity_poly.entity_id
_entity_poly.type
_entity_poly.pdbx_seq_one_letter_code
_entity_poly.pdbx_strand_id
1 'polypeptide(L)'
;MEIIGNSEQFSNWAKHFNAVKALIIQPKKTHSVSVKMKNGQRYNYKYADLAGVDKAIQQAVNQVRDKDGLPCLNYSVDAGIDIDGIWAETLVIDSSGCAVKLSKLWFKSANVGNAQSSASLLSYAKRYSLSASFGIASEDDDDAQQFVNNQPEQPEQPQAHYLNDSELNSYMVVYAGRRLKLADLMQDAIDGDKDVQNWIKSERDPQTVIAIKQLSDIYKRSAKKVEPKPEPVEQKTEDKTIKELVDGHEPENPENLFDGLE
;
A
#
# COMPACT_ATOMS: atom_id res chain seq x y z
N MET A 1 -24.38 3.18 27.36
CA MET A 1 -25.81 3.44 27.56
C MET A 1 -25.99 3.87 28.99
N GLU A 2 -26.60 5.03 29.22
CA GLU A 2 -26.90 5.56 30.56
C GLU A 2 -28.43 5.73 30.67
N ILE A 3 -29.04 5.22 31.73
CA ILE A 3 -30.49 5.26 31.94
C ILE A 3 -30.80 6.26 33.04
N ILE A 4 -31.74 7.16 32.78
CA ILE A 4 -32.22 8.20 33.69
C ILE A 4 -33.71 7.95 33.89
N GLY A 5 -34.08 7.35 35.02
CA GLY A 5 -35.45 6.96 35.35
C GLY A 5 -35.50 5.71 36.23
N ASN A 6 -36.69 5.36 36.71
CA ASN A 6 -36.92 4.14 37.48
C ASN A 6 -37.19 2.92 36.56
N SER A 7 -37.28 1.72 37.14
CA SER A 7 -37.47 0.47 36.38
C SER A 7 -38.78 0.40 35.60
N GLU A 8 -39.86 1.01 36.12
CA GLU A 8 -41.16 1.05 35.43
C GLU A 8 -41.09 1.98 34.21
N GLN A 9 -40.52 3.17 34.37
CA GLN A 9 -40.32 4.12 33.28
C GLN A 9 -39.40 3.54 32.20
N PHE A 10 -38.33 2.84 32.58
CA PHE A 10 -37.45 2.16 31.63
C PHE A 10 -38.16 1.04 30.86
N SER A 11 -39.07 0.30 31.51
CA SER A 11 -39.89 -0.71 30.83
C SER A 11 -40.78 -0.09 29.74
N ASN A 12 -41.39 1.07 30.00
CA ASN A 12 -42.17 1.81 29.01
C ASN A 12 -41.30 2.35 27.88
N TRP A 13 -40.16 2.97 28.22
CA TRP A 13 -39.16 3.40 27.24
C TRP A 13 -38.74 2.26 26.32
N ALA A 14 -38.42 1.08 26.87
CA ALA A 14 -37.98 -0.07 26.07
C ALA A 14 -39.07 -0.56 25.11
N LYS A 15 -40.34 -0.59 25.55
CA LYS A 15 -41.48 -0.94 24.71
C LYS A 15 -41.63 0.02 23.54
N HIS A 16 -41.70 1.33 23.81
CA HIS A 16 -41.86 2.34 22.77
C HIS A 16 -40.64 2.40 21.83
N PHE A 17 -39.43 2.26 22.38
CA PHE A 17 -38.20 2.31 21.59
C PHE A 17 -38.11 1.13 20.63
N ASN A 18 -38.47 -0.07 21.09
CA ASN A 18 -38.57 -1.24 20.22
C ASN A 18 -39.64 -1.07 19.14
N ALA A 19 -40.80 -0.48 19.48
CA ALA A 19 -41.84 -0.17 18.49
C ALA A 19 -41.35 0.81 17.43
N VAL A 20 -40.65 1.88 17.82
CA VAL A 20 -40.02 2.82 16.89
C VAL A 20 -39.03 2.10 16.00
N LYS A 21 -38.08 1.34 16.58
CA LYS A 21 -37.07 0.62 15.80
C LYS A 21 -37.67 -0.34 14.78
N ALA A 22 -38.76 -1.02 15.12
CA ALA A 22 -39.46 -1.93 14.20
C ALA A 22 -40.10 -1.20 13.00
N LEU A 23 -40.39 0.09 13.12
CA LEU A 23 -41.03 0.92 12.09
C LEU A 23 -40.02 1.72 11.24
N ILE A 24 -38.73 1.69 11.59
CA ILE A 24 -37.69 2.38 10.83
C ILE A 24 -37.52 1.72 9.47
N ILE A 25 -37.70 2.52 8.41
CA ILE A 25 -37.34 2.15 7.05
C ILE A 25 -35.94 2.72 6.77
N GLN A 26 -35.03 1.85 6.33
CA GLN A 26 -33.65 2.28 6.04
C GLN A 26 -33.61 3.41 5.01
N PRO A 27 -32.86 4.50 5.26
CA PRO A 27 -32.78 5.62 4.35
C PRO A 27 -32.03 5.24 3.06
N LYS A 28 -32.39 5.90 1.95
CA LYS A 28 -31.68 5.71 0.68
C LYS A 28 -30.29 6.32 0.76
N LYS A 29 -29.28 5.58 0.30
CA LYS A 29 -27.90 6.05 0.18
C LYS A 29 -27.71 6.87 -1.09
N THR A 30 -28.19 8.11 -1.08
CA THR A 30 -28.24 8.99 -2.25
C THR A 30 -26.94 9.76 -2.51
N HIS A 31 -26.05 9.81 -1.52
CA HIS A 31 -24.78 10.52 -1.62
C HIS A 31 -23.65 9.54 -1.91
N SER A 32 -22.63 10.00 -2.64
CA SER A 32 -21.43 9.22 -2.96
C SER A 32 -20.21 10.10 -2.76
N VAL A 33 -19.16 9.53 -2.16
CA VAL A 33 -17.85 10.19 -2.01
C VAL A 33 -16.78 9.32 -2.64
N SER A 34 -15.85 9.96 -3.35
CA SER A 34 -14.65 9.34 -3.89
C SER A 34 -13.45 9.71 -3.03
N VAL A 35 -12.84 8.74 -2.36
CA VAL A 35 -11.65 8.95 -1.54
C VAL A 35 -10.42 8.52 -2.32
N LYS A 36 -9.43 9.42 -2.44
CA LYS A 36 -8.12 9.08 -2.98
C LYS A 36 -7.23 8.54 -1.85
N MET A 37 -6.77 7.31 -2.00
CA MET A 37 -5.84 6.66 -1.09
C MET A 37 -4.40 7.14 -1.35
N LYS A 38 -3.50 6.88 -0.39
CA LYS A 38 -2.08 7.28 -0.48
C LYS A 38 -1.36 6.64 -1.67
N ASN A 39 -1.71 5.40 -2.02
CA ASN A 39 -1.19 4.66 -3.17
C ASN A 39 -1.78 5.12 -4.53
N GLY A 40 -2.62 6.17 -4.54
CA GLY A 40 -3.26 6.70 -5.75
C GLY A 40 -4.55 6.00 -6.17
N GLN A 41 -4.90 4.86 -5.56
CA GLN A 41 -6.18 4.20 -5.77
C GLN A 41 -7.34 5.08 -5.28
N ARG A 42 -8.53 4.85 -5.83
CA ARG A 42 -9.76 5.53 -5.42
C ARG A 42 -10.79 4.50 -5.04
N TYR A 43 -11.46 4.68 -3.92
CA TYR A 43 -12.67 3.96 -3.60
C TYR A 43 -13.84 4.92 -3.51
N ASN A 44 -15.01 4.43 -3.91
CA ASN A 44 -16.27 5.16 -3.83
C ASN A 44 -17.15 4.43 -2.85
N TYR A 45 -17.77 5.17 -1.93
CA TYR A 45 -18.77 4.61 -1.04
C TYR A 45 -20.00 5.50 -1.06
N LYS A 46 -21.19 4.88 -0.90
CA LYS A 46 -22.45 5.61 -0.81
C LYS A 46 -22.91 5.69 0.63
N TYR A 47 -23.65 6.75 0.92
CA TYR A 47 -24.25 6.95 2.22
C TYR A 47 -25.58 7.72 2.16
N ALA A 48 -26.39 7.55 3.20
CA ALA A 48 -27.47 8.44 3.59
C ALA A 48 -26.88 9.61 4.38
N ASP A 49 -27.27 10.83 4.04
CA ASP A 49 -26.85 12.01 4.78
C ASP A 49 -27.57 12.12 6.13
N LEU A 50 -27.14 13.09 6.95
CA LEU A 50 -27.75 13.32 8.26
C LEU A 50 -29.26 13.56 8.16
N ALA A 51 -29.71 14.30 7.15
CA ALA A 51 -31.12 14.57 6.92
C ALA A 51 -31.92 13.31 6.55
N GLY A 52 -31.35 12.42 5.73
CA GLY A 52 -31.96 11.14 5.40
C GLY A 52 -32.11 10.22 6.61
N VAL A 53 -31.08 10.14 7.45
CA VAL A 53 -31.11 9.37 8.71
C VAL A 53 -32.15 9.94 9.67
N ASP A 54 -32.11 11.25 9.92
CA ASP A 54 -33.06 11.93 10.80
C ASP A 54 -34.51 11.76 10.33
N LYS A 55 -34.77 11.93 9.03
CA LYS A 55 -36.11 11.72 8.45
C LYS A 55 -36.63 10.30 8.68
N ALA A 56 -35.79 9.28 8.51
CA ALA A 56 -36.18 7.89 8.74
C ALA A 56 -36.62 7.66 10.19
N ILE A 57 -35.89 8.24 11.15
CA ILE A 57 -36.21 8.16 12.58
C ILE A 57 -37.50 8.92 12.88
N GLN A 58 -37.62 10.18 12.43
CA GLN A 58 -38.83 10.99 12.64
C GLN A 58 -40.09 10.30 12.10
N GLN A 59 -40.01 9.66 10.93
CA GLN A 59 -41.14 8.93 10.36
C GLN A 59 -41.58 7.75 11.23
N ALA A 60 -40.65 7.04 11.85
CA ALA A 60 -40.96 5.93 12.77
C ALA A 60 -41.49 6.43 14.12
N VAL A 61 -40.82 7.43 14.71
CA VAL A 61 -41.28 8.11 15.94
C VAL A 61 -42.69 8.67 15.74
N ASN A 62 -43.01 9.15 14.54
CA ASN A 62 -44.33 9.70 14.25
C ASN A 62 -45.48 8.69 14.19
N GLN A 63 -45.18 7.39 14.21
CA GLN A 63 -46.19 6.33 14.19
C GLN A 63 -46.46 5.73 15.57
N VAL A 64 -45.55 5.93 16.53
CA VAL A 64 -45.74 5.47 17.90
C VAL A 64 -46.40 6.58 18.71
N ARG A 65 -47.67 6.35 19.09
CA ARG A 65 -48.55 7.33 19.72
C ARG A 65 -49.18 6.74 20.98
N ASP A 66 -49.39 7.59 21.97
CA ASP A 66 -50.21 7.24 23.13
C ASP A 66 -51.70 7.32 22.78
N LYS A 67 -52.54 7.03 23.78
CA LYS A 67 -54.01 7.06 23.66
C LYS A 67 -54.57 8.44 23.28
N ASP A 68 -53.83 9.51 23.55
CA ASP A 68 -54.24 10.89 23.31
C ASP A 68 -53.65 11.41 21.97
N GLY A 69 -52.95 10.56 21.23
CA GLY A 69 -52.37 10.88 19.94
C GLY A 69 -51.05 11.65 20.02
N LEU A 70 -50.39 11.69 21.18
CA LEU A 70 -49.09 12.33 21.36
C LEU A 70 -47.95 11.34 21.10
N PRO A 71 -46.78 11.80 20.60
CA PRO A 71 -45.61 10.93 20.44
C PRO A 71 -45.16 10.34 21.77
N CYS A 72 -44.98 9.01 21.81
CA CYS A 72 -44.46 8.35 23.01
C CYS A 72 -42.96 8.62 23.23
N LEU A 73 -42.22 8.92 22.17
CA LEU A 73 -40.78 9.13 22.20
C LEU A 73 -40.39 10.42 21.49
N ASN A 74 -39.30 11.00 21.96
CA ASN A 74 -38.55 12.05 21.30
C ASN A 74 -37.05 11.75 21.40
N TYR A 75 -36.24 12.40 20.58
CA TYR A 75 -34.80 12.24 20.63
C TYR A 75 -34.08 13.54 20.30
N SER A 76 -32.87 13.67 20.79
CA SER A 76 -31.95 14.75 20.46
C SER A 76 -30.54 14.21 20.35
N VAL A 77 -29.66 14.97 19.69
CA VAL A 77 -28.23 14.67 19.65
C VAL A 77 -27.51 15.79 20.37
N ASP A 78 -26.92 15.45 21.52
CA ASP A 78 -25.94 16.32 22.16
C ASP A 78 -24.59 16.11 21.49
N ALA A 79 -23.86 17.18 21.25
CA ALA A 79 -22.60 17.10 20.53
C ALA A 79 -21.72 18.30 20.85
N GLY A 80 -20.42 18.06 20.87
CA GLY A 80 -19.46 19.09 21.27
C GLY A 80 -18.09 18.87 20.66
N ILE A 81 -17.28 19.91 20.77
CA ILE A 81 -15.89 19.92 20.37
C ILE A 81 -15.07 19.91 21.66
N ASP A 82 -14.07 19.04 21.76
CA ASP A 82 -13.07 19.07 22.81
C ASP A 82 -11.69 19.42 22.25
N ILE A 83 -10.63 19.24 23.04
CA ILE A 83 -9.29 19.71 22.69
C ILE A 83 -8.74 19.04 21.41
N ASP A 84 -9.09 17.79 21.16
CA ASP A 84 -8.50 16.97 20.09
C ASP A 84 -9.54 16.37 19.13
N GLY A 85 -10.82 16.66 19.34
CA GLY A 85 -11.87 15.98 18.61
C GLY A 85 -13.27 16.52 18.81
N ILE A 86 -14.20 15.73 18.29
CA ILE A 86 -15.62 16.04 18.29
C ILE A 86 -16.36 14.80 18.76
N TRP A 87 -17.34 14.99 19.62
CA TRP A 87 -18.21 13.93 20.09
C TRP A 87 -19.67 14.21 19.75
N ALA A 88 -20.45 13.13 19.66
CA ALA A 88 -21.90 13.17 19.57
C ALA A 88 -22.50 12.02 20.37
N GLU A 89 -23.60 12.27 21.07
CA GLU A 89 -24.35 11.31 21.87
C GLU A 89 -25.84 11.52 21.62
N THR A 90 -26.57 10.43 21.40
CA THR A 90 -28.02 10.48 21.16
C THR A 90 -28.75 10.31 22.47
N LEU A 91 -29.62 11.23 22.83
CA LEU A 91 -30.52 11.12 23.96
C LEU A 91 -31.92 10.75 23.45
N VAL A 92 -32.52 9.70 24.00
CA VAL A 92 -33.90 9.29 23.69
C VAL A 92 -34.76 9.44 24.94
N ILE A 93 -35.84 10.21 24.84
CA ILE A 93 -36.73 10.58 25.94
C ILE A 93 -38.11 10.00 25.67
N ASP A 94 -38.66 9.30 26.66
CA ASP A 94 -39.98 8.68 26.64
C ASP A 94 -41.00 9.51 27.40
N SER A 95 -42.27 9.43 26.99
CA SER A 95 -43.39 10.12 27.64
C SER A 95 -43.60 9.70 29.09
N SER A 96 -43.09 8.54 29.51
CA SER A 96 -43.02 8.15 30.94
C SER A 96 -42.05 8.99 31.78
N GLY A 97 -41.22 9.82 31.16
CA GLY A 97 -40.15 10.60 31.79
C GLY A 97 -38.80 9.88 31.86
N CYS A 98 -38.70 8.64 31.37
CA CYS A 98 -37.39 7.99 31.22
C CYS A 98 -36.61 8.62 30.07
N ALA A 99 -35.31 8.84 30.29
CA ALA A 99 -34.39 9.21 29.24
C ALA A 99 -33.21 8.23 29.21
N VAL A 100 -32.73 7.91 28.01
CA VAL A 100 -31.59 7.01 27.81
C VAL A 100 -30.59 7.66 26.87
N LYS A 101 -29.33 7.79 27.31
CA LYS A 101 -28.21 8.20 26.48
C LYS A 101 -27.62 6.99 25.75
N LEU A 102 -27.49 7.12 24.44
CA LEU A 102 -27.08 6.10 23.49
C LEU A 102 -25.92 6.61 22.64
N SER A 103 -25.06 5.66 22.24
CA SER A 103 -24.05 5.85 21.19
C SER A 103 -23.24 7.14 21.31
N LYS A 104 -22.54 7.31 22.44
CA LYS A 104 -21.51 8.34 22.57
C LYS A 104 -20.32 7.96 21.70
N LEU A 105 -20.14 8.70 20.60
CA LEU A 105 -19.05 8.52 19.67
C LEU A 105 -18.09 9.71 19.77
N TRP A 106 -16.80 9.45 19.59
CA TRP A 106 -15.76 10.46 19.57
C TRP A 106 -14.89 10.27 18.34
N PHE A 107 -14.62 11.38 17.65
CA PHE A 107 -13.81 11.41 16.44
C PHE A 107 -12.66 12.38 16.63
N LYS A 108 -11.44 11.90 16.36
CA LYS A 108 -10.25 12.75 16.35
C LYS A 108 -10.36 13.77 15.21
N SER A 109 -10.03 15.02 15.51
CA SER A 109 -9.92 16.09 14.53
C SER A 109 -8.50 16.62 14.51
N ALA A 110 -7.84 16.54 13.36
CA ALA A 110 -6.50 17.11 13.19
C ALA A 110 -6.51 18.66 13.17
N ASN A 111 -7.70 19.27 12.99
CA ASN A 111 -7.86 20.71 12.75
C ASN A 111 -9.06 21.27 13.51
N VAL A 112 -9.11 21.06 14.83
CA VAL A 112 -10.20 21.58 15.69
C VAL A 112 -10.41 23.09 15.53
N GLY A 113 -9.32 23.85 15.34
CA GLY A 113 -9.35 25.31 15.12
C GLY A 113 -9.92 25.76 13.77
N ASN A 114 -10.16 24.85 12.82
CA ASN A 114 -10.81 25.19 11.56
C ASN A 114 -12.33 24.95 11.67
N ALA A 115 -13.11 26.04 11.68
CA ALA A 115 -14.56 25.97 11.86
C ALA A 115 -15.28 25.10 10.82
N GLN A 116 -14.85 25.13 9.55
CA GLN A 116 -15.50 24.38 8.47
C GLN A 116 -15.21 22.88 8.57
N SER A 117 -13.96 22.51 8.83
CA SER A 117 -13.56 21.12 9.07
C SER A 117 -14.27 20.56 10.29
N SER A 118 -14.33 21.32 11.37
CA SER A 118 -15.03 20.93 12.61
C SER A 118 -16.54 20.81 12.40
N ALA A 119 -17.19 21.72 11.67
CA ALA A 119 -18.62 21.62 11.36
C ALA A 119 -18.96 20.40 10.48
N SER A 120 -18.08 20.07 9.54
CA SER A 120 -18.24 18.88 8.68
C SER A 120 -18.13 17.59 9.50
N LEU A 121 -17.12 17.52 10.38
CA LEU A 121 -16.92 16.36 11.26
C LEU A 121 -18.01 16.24 12.34
N LEU A 122 -18.56 17.36 12.81
CA LEU A 122 -19.72 17.37 13.71
C LEU A 122 -20.96 16.79 13.04
N SER A 123 -21.22 17.14 11.79
CA SER A 123 -22.34 16.58 11.01
C SER A 123 -22.17 15.07 10.81
N TYR A 124 -20.92 14.64 10.57
CA TYR A 124 -20.55 13.23 10.52
C TYR A 124 -20.84 12.54 11.86
N ALA A 125 -20.33 13.07 12.97
CA ALA A 125 -20.50 12.49 14.30
C ALA A 125 -21.99 12.31 14.68
N LYS A 126 -22.82 13.33 14.42
CA LYS A 126 -24.27 13.27 14.65
C LYS A 126 -24.93 12.16 13.86
N ARG A 127 -24.56 11.99 12.58
CA ARG A 127 -25.10 10.93 11.73
C ARG A 127 -24.82 9.56 12.33
N TYR A 128 -23.57 9.27 12.68
CA TYR A 128 -23.21 7.95 13.21
C TYR A 128 -23.81 7.69 14.59
N SER A 129 -23.92 8.73 15.45
CA SER A 129 -24.56 8.57 16.76
C SER A 129 -26.04 8.18 16.60
N LEU A 130 -26.78 8.86 15.71
CA LEU A 130 -28.16 8.50 15.39
C LEU A 130 -28.26 7.11 14.76
N SER A 131 -27.43 6.83 13.75
CA SER A 131 -27.42 5.55 13.05
C SER A 131 -27.20 4.37 14.00
N ALA A 132 -26.18 4.47 14.85
CA ALA A 132 -25.86 3.44 15.84
C ALA A 132 -26.98 3.28 16.88
N SER A 133 -27.60 4.37 17.33
CA SER A 133 -28.66 4.34 18.33
C SER A 133 -29.91 3.64 17.82
N PHE A 134 -30.32 3.95 16.58
CA PHE A 134 -31.57 3.47 16.01
C PHE A 134 -31.42 2.23 15.11
N GLY A 135 -30.20 1.76 14.85
CA GLY A 135 -29.95 0.59 14.00
C GLY A 135 -30.11 0.88 12.50
N ILE A 136 -29.69 2.07 12.08
CA ILE A 136 -29.72 2.49 10.68
C ILE A 136 -28.38 2.19 10.01
N ALA A 137 -28.42 1.50 8.87
CA ALA A 137 -27.26 1.27 8.02
C ALA A 137 -27.11 2.44 7.04
N SER A 138 -26.49 3.52 7.51
CA SER A 138 -26.38 4.77 6.73
C SER A 138 -25.31 4.75 5.65
N GLU A 139 -24.48 3.72 5.56
CA GLU A 139 -23.37 3.62 4.61
C GLU A 139 -23.28 2.21 4.04
N ASP A 140 -22.64 2.05 2.89
CA ASP A 140 -22.29 0.74 2.37
C ASP A 140 -21.26 0.06 3.29
N ASP A 141 -21.47 -1.23 3.53
CA ASP A 141 -20.54 -2.09 4.24
C ASP A 141 -19.45 -2.53 3.26
N ASP A 142 -18.62 -1.56 2.85
CA ASP A 142 -17.55 -1.72 1.87
C ASP A 142 -16.24 -2.20 2.50
N ASP A 143 -16.29 -2.74 3.73
CA ASP A 143 -15.12 -3.28 4.42
C ASP A 143 -14.46 -4.41 3.62
N ALA A 144 -15.23 -5.14 2.81
CA ALA A 144 -14.68 -6.10 1.86
C ALA A 144 -13.73 -5.46 0.83
N GLN A 145 -14.02 -4.25 0.33
CA GLN A 145 -13.15 -3.51 -0.60
C GLN A 145 -11.88 -3.01 0.10
N GLN A 146 -11.95 -2.71 1.40
CA GLN A 146 -10.78 -2.37 2.19
C GLN A 146 -9.91 -3.61 2.45
N PHE A 147 -10.47 -4.81 2.67
CA PHE A 147 -9.66 -6.02 2.86
C PHE A 147 -9.04 -6.58 1.57
N VAL A 148 -9.58 -6.32 0.38
CA VAL A 148 -8.87 -6.66 -0.87
C VAL A 148 -7.67 -5.74 -1.12
N ASN A 149 -7.70 -4.50 -0.59
CA ASN A 149 -6.62 -3.51 -0.78
C ASN A 149 -5.73 -3.30 0.46
N ASN A 150 -6.14 -3.80 1.64
CA ASN A 150 -5.39 -3.87 2.90
C ASN A 150 -5.23 -5.32 3.36
N GLN A 151 -5.05 -6.28 2.45
CA GLN A 151 -4.12 -7.33 2.81
C GLN A 151 -2.83 -6.59 3.23
N PRO A 152 -2.17 -6.91 4.36
CA PRO A 152 -0.75 -6.58 4.44
C PRO A 152 -0.21 -7.09 3.12
N GLU A 153 0.39 -6.21 2.31
CA GLU A 153 1.10 -6.63 1.12
C GLU A 153 1.79 -7.92 1.54
N GLN A 154 1.37 -9.08 1.02
CA GLN A 154 2.31 -10.18 0.93
C GLN A 154 3.49 -9.47 0.29
N PRO A 155 4.63 -9.31 0.99
CA PRO A 155 5.69 -8.43 0.53
C PRO A 155 5.83 -8.75 -0.93
N GLU A 156 5.48 -7.79 -1.80
CA GLU A 156 5.41 -8.05 -3.23
C GLU A 156 6.71 -8.77 -3.51
N GLN A 157 6.65 -10.05 -3.92
CA GLN A 157 7.87 -10.71 -4.30
C GLN A 157 8.43 -9.80 -5.37
N PRO A 158 9.58 -9.13 -5.12
CA PRO A 158 10.01 -8.05 -5.98
C PRO A 158 10.01 -8.61 -7.38
N GLN A 159 9.23 -8.00 -8.27
CA GLN A 159 9.25 -8.39 -9.67
C GLN A 159 10.71 -8.45 -10.08
N ALA A 160 11.12 -9.58 -10.64
CA ALA A 160 12.52 -9.82 -10.91
C ALA A 160 13.07 -8.68 -11.75
N HIS A 161 14.07 -7.99 -11.22
CA HIS A 161 14.64 -6.79 -11.81
C HIS A 161 16.15 -6.93 -11.95
N TYR A 162 16.74 -6.08 -12.77
CA TYR A 162 18.19 -6.01 -12.92
C TYR A 162 18.82 -5.46 -11.65
N LEU A 163 19.71 -6.23 -11.04
CA LEU A 163 20.47 -5.82 -9.86
C LEU A 163 21.57 -4.84 -10.26
N ASN A 164 21.84 -3.84 -9.41
CA ASN A 164 23.05 -3.03 -9.56
C ASN A 164 24.31 -3.81 -9.13
N ASP A 165 25.50 -3.27 -9.39
CA ASP A 165 26.77 -3.99 -9.15
C ASP A 165 26.97 -4.40 -7.68
N SER A 166 26.54 -3.57 -6.72
CA SER A 166 26.67 -3.87 -5.29
C SER A 166 25.71 -5.00 -4.86
N GLU A 167 24.48 -4.93 -5.34
CA GLU A 167 23.44 -5.93 -5.10
C GLU A 167 23.80 -7.27 -5.74
N LEU A 168 24.33 -7.25 -6.97
CA LEU A 168 24.73 -8.45 -7.69
C LEU A 168 25.92 -9.14 -7.01
N ASN A 169 26.91 -8.38 -6.53
CA ASN A 169 28.08 -8.90 -5.82
C ASN A 169 27.77 -9.43 -4.41
N SER A 170 26.67 -8.98 -3.81
CA SER A 170 26.20 -9.43 -2.49
C SER A 170 25.02 -10.41 -2.56
N TYR A 171 24.59 -10.79 -3.77
CA TYR A 171 23.45 -11.67 -3.99
C TYR A 171 23.73 -13.08 -3.48
N MET A 172 22.92 -13.56 -2.54
CA MET A 172 23.10 -14.85 -1.87
C MET A 172 22.08 -15.88 -2.34
N VAL A 173 22.52 -17.11 -2.56
CA VAL A 173 21.70 -18.26 -2.95
C VAL A 173 21.96 -19.46 -2.03
N VAL A 174 21.02 -20.41 -2.01
CA VAL A 174 21.19 -21.66 -1.26
C VAL A 174 21.66 -22.76 -2.19
N TYR A 175 22.86 -23.28 -1.93
CA TYR A 175 23.46 -24.41 -2.64
C TYR A 175 23.93 -25.46 -1.63
N ALA A 176 23.57 -26.72 -1.84
CA ALA A 176 23.91 -27.84 -0.94
C ALA A 176 23.60 -27.56 0.56
N GLY A 177 22.48 -26.87 0.83
CA GLY A 177 22.04 -26.51 2.18
C GLY A 177 22.81 -25.35 2.84
N ARG A 178 23.73 -24.69 2.11
CA ARG A 178 24.51 -23.54 2.59
C ARG A 178 24.13 -22.27 1.83
N ARG A 179 24.20 -21.13 2.51
CA ARG A 179 23.98 -19.81 1.92
C ARG A 179 25.32 -19.26 1.40
N LEU A 180 25.46 -19.13 0.10
CA LEU A 180 26.69 -18.71 -0.59
C LEU A 180 26.40 -17.52 -1.52
N LYS A 181 27.43 -16.74 -1.86
CA LYS A 181 27.28 -15.70 -2.89
C LYS A 181 27.16 -16.35 -4.26
N LEU A 182 26.26 -15.82 -5.09
CA LEU A 182 26.07 -16.31 -6.44
C LEU A 182 27.31 -16.07 -7.32
N ALA A 183 28.04 -14.97 -7.09
CA ALA A 183 29.29 -14.69 -7.79
C ALA A 183 30.34 -15.79 -7.56
N ASP A 184 30.49 -16.26 -6.32
CA ASP A 184 31.45 -17.32 -5.96
C ASP A 184 31.07 -18.64 -6.64
N LEU A 185 29.79 -19.02 -6.60
CA LEU A 185 29.31 -20.22 -7.32
C LEU A 185 29.49 -20.12 -8.82
N MET A 186 29.33 -18.93 -9.40
CA MET A 186 29.54 -18.78 -10.83
C MET A 186 31.01 -18.86 -11.22
N GLN A 187 31.93 -18.45 -10.34
CA GLN A 187 33.36 -18.73 -10.48
C GLN A 187 33.63 -20.24 -10.45
N ASP A 188 33.09 -20.97 -9.46
CA ASP A 188 33.25 -22.43 -9.36
C ASP A 188 32.74 -23.16 -10.62
N ALA A 189 31.64 -22.69 -11.20
CA ALA A 189 31.10 -23.23 -12.46
C ALA A 189 32.02 -22.95 -13.66
N ILE A 190 32.69 -21.79 -13.69
CA ILE A 190 33.69 -21.46 -14.73
C ILE A 190 34.94 -22.29 -14.56
N ASP A 191 35.35 -22.52 -13.31
CA ASP A 191 36.50 -23.35 -12.93
C ASP A 191 36.25 -24.85 -13.19
N GLY A 192 35.02 -25.22 -13.57
CA GLY A 192 34.68 -26.52 -14.13
C GLY A 192 33.90 -27.44 -13.19
N ASP A 193 33.37 -26.92 -12.08
CA ASP A 193 32.50 -27.69 -11.18
C ASP A 193 31.19 -28.08 -11.88
N LYS A 194 31.04 -29.38 -12.17
CA LYS A 194 29.90 -29.93 -12.90
C LYS A 194 28.60 -29.86 -12.10
N ASP A 195 28.67 -29.97 -10.78
CA ASP A 195 27.49 -29.93 -9.92
C ASP A 195 26.95 -28.51 -9.85
N VAL A 196 27.84 -27.52 -9.76
CA VAL A 196 27.46 -26.10 -9.80
C VAL A 196 26.96 -25.70 -11.19
N GLN A 197 27.59 -26.16 -12.28
CA GLN A 197 27.10 -25.93 -13.64
C GLN A 197 25.68 -26.46 -13.87
N ASN A 198 25.39 -27.66 -13.36
CA ASN A 198 24.04 -28.23 -13.42
C ASN A 198 23.05 -27.44 -12.55
N TRP A 199 23.51 -27.02 -11.36
CA TRP A 199 22.70 -26.20 -10.46
C TRP A 199 22.31 -24.85 -11.08
N ILE A 200 23.24 -24.17 -11.76
CA ILE A 200 23.00 -22.89 -12.45
C ILE A 200 22.02 -23.03 -13.62
N LYS A 201 22.05 -24.16 -14.34
CA LYS A 201 21.17 -24.43 -15.50
C LYS A 201 19.76 -24.88 -15.12
N SER A 202 19.52 -25.21 -13.86
CA SER A 202 18.22 -25.69 -13.38
C SER A 202 17.21 -24.56 -13.15
N GLU A 203 15.92 -24.89 -13.19
CA GLU A 203 14.84 -23.92 -12.97
C GLU A 203 14.85 -23.39 -11.52
N ARG A 204 14.69 -22.07 -11.38
CA ARG A 204 14.86 -21.29 -10.14
C ARG A 204 13.90 -20.10 -10.12
N ASP A 205 13.88 -19.36 -9.01
CA ASP A 205 13.10 -18.14 -8.92
C ASP A 205 13.53 -17.10 -9.99
N PRO A 206 12.60 -16.27 -10.47
CA PRO A 206 12.89 -15.31 -11.55
C PRO A 206 14.04 -14.34 -11.27
N GLN A 207 14.29 -13.94 -10.02
CA GLN A 207 15.36 -13.00 -9.66
C GLN A 207 16.74 -13.66 -9.76
N THR A 208 16.88 -14.91 -9.29
CA THR A 208 18.11 -15.69 -9.45
C THR A 208 18.45 -15.91 -10.92
N VAL A 209 17.45 -16.16 -11.78
CA VAL A 209 17.66 -16.32 -13.22
C VAL A 209 18.23 -15.05 -13.85
N ILE A 210 17.69 -13.87 -13.48
CA ILE A 210 18.21 -12.58 -13.95
C ILE A 210 19.64 -12.35 -13.44
N ALA A 211 19.91 -12.61 -12.16
CA ALA A 211 21.24 -12.43 -11.56
C ALA A 211 22.29 -13.34 -12.23
N ILE A 212 21.95 -14.60 -12.49
CA ILE A 212 22.80 -15.55 -13.25
C ILE A 212 23.10 -15.01 -14.65
N LYS A 213 22.08 -14.48 -15.34
CA LYS A 213 22.25 -13.89 -16.67
C LYS A 213 23.17 -12.67 -16.64
N GLN A 214 22.97 -11.77 -15.68
CA GLN A 214 23.80 -10.57 -15.49
C GLN A 214 25.26 -10.93 -15.25
N LEU A 215 25.51 -11.84 -14.30
CA LEU A 215 26.85 -12.32 -14.01
C LEU A 215 27.45 -13.02 -15.25
N SER A 216 26.71 -13.92 -15.92
CA SER A 216 27.19 -14.59 -17.13
C SER A 216 27.63 -13.60 -18.22
N ASP A 217 26.89 -12.50 -18.40
CA ASP A 217 27.24 -11.44 -19.35
C ASP A 217 28.49 -10.67 -18.92
N ILE A 218 28.64 -10.38 -17.61
CA ILE A 218 29.86 -9.76 -17.05
C ILE A 218 31.08 -10.64 -17.31
N TYR A 219 30.98 -11.94 -17.07
CA TYR A 219 32.09 -12.88 -17.25
C TYR A 219 32.42 -13.13 -18.72
N LYS A 220 31.41 -13.18 -19.61
CA LYS A 220 31.66 -13.20 -21.07
C LYS A 220 32.38 -11.94 -21.55
N ARG A 221 32.05 -10.78 -20.98
CA ARG A 221 32.72 -9.49 -21.29
C ARG A 221 34.15 -9.45 -20.74
N SER A 222 34.39 -10.00 -19.54
CA SER A 222 35.74 -10.10 -18.99
C SER A 222 36.60 -11.12 -19.75
N ALA A 223 36.03 -12.26 -20.17
CA ALA A 223 36.71 -13.25 -21.02
C ALA A 223 37.06 -12.69 -22.41
N LYS A 224 36.19 -11.88 -23.03
CA LYS A 224 36.50 -11.15 -24.28
C LYS A 224 37.61 -10.13 -24.16
N LYS A 225 37.90 -9.61 -22.96
CA LYS A 225 39.06 -8.73 -22.71
C LYS A 225 40.38 -9.52 -22.58
N VAL A 226 40.32 -10.85 -22.48
CA VAL A 226 41.47 -11.74 -22.25
C VAL A 226 41.80 -12.58 -23.51
N GLU A 227 41.09 -12.43 -24.63
CA GLU A 227 41.53 -13.04 -25.90
C GLU A 227 42.90 -12.45 -26.32
N PRO A 228 43.94 -13.28 -26.53
CA PRO A 228 45.22 -12.80 -27.02
C PRO A 228 45.03 -12.30 -28.46
N LYS A 229 45.53 -11.09 -28.73
CA LYS A 229 45.58 -10.54 -30.10
C LYS A 229 46.26 -11.56 -31.03
N PRO A 230 45.66 -11.97 -32.17
CA PRO A 230 46.47 -12.48 -33.26
C PRO A 230 47.43 -11.36 -33.70
N GLU A 231 48.70 -11.70 -33.89
CA GLU A 231 49.72 -10.77 -34.39
C GLU A 231 49.24 -10.10 -35.68
N PRO A 232 49.41 -8.77 -35.83
CA PRO A 232 48.91 -8.07 -36.99
C PRO A 232 49.77 -8.40 -38.22
N VAL A 233 49.13 -8.94 -39.26
CA VAL A 233 49.68 -8.95 -40.63
C VAL A 233 49.70 -7.50 -41.12
N GLU A 234 50.88 -6.93 -41.30
CA GLU A 234 51.05 -5.60 -41.89
C GLU A 234 50.55 -5.58 -43.34
N GLN A 235 49.55 -4.73 -43.60
CA GLN A 235 49.37 -4.14 -44.92
C GLN A 235 49.33 -2.62 -44.79
N LYS A 236 50.41 -2.01 -45.27
CA LYS A 236 50.60 -0.57 -45.45
C LYS A 236 49.55 -0.07 -46.45
N THR A 237 48.69 0.86 -46.03
CA THR A 237 48.04 1.77 -46.97
C THR A 237 48.89 3.02 -47.12
N GLU A 238 49.61 3.05 -48.24
CA GLU A 238 49.92 4.23 -49.00
C GLU A 238 48.73 5.20 -48.97
N ASP A 239 48.89 6.39 -48.37
CA ASP A 239 48.89 7.63 -49.14
C ASP A 239 49.09 8.85 -48.22
N LYS A 240 49.81 9.85 -48.74
CA LYS A 240 50.39 11.03 -48.07
C LYS A 240 51.70 10.69 -47.35
N THR A 241 52.87 10.77 -47.99
CA THR A 241 53.43 12.04 -48.47
C THR A 241 54.60 11.75 -49.42
N ILE A 242 54.39 11.81 -50.74
CA ILE A 242 55.49 12.13 -51.66
C ILE A 242 55.72 13.63 -51.54
N LYS A 243 56.58 14.00 -50.60
CA LYS A 243 57.38 15.23 -50.56
C LYS A 243 58.12 15.25 -49.24
N GLU A 244 59.25 14.56 -49.22
CA GLU A 244 60.53 14.97 -48.60
C GLU A 244 61.36 13.73 -48.29
N LEU A 245 62.67 13.83 -48.56
CA LEU A 245 63.74 12.87 -48.23
C LEU A 245 64.03 11.78 -49.27
N VAL A 246 64.36 12.27 -50.46
CA VAL A 246 65.49 11.78 -51.25
C VAL A 246 66.77 11.83 -50.39
N ASP A 247 67.54 10.74 -50.48
CA ASP A 247 68.94 10.57 -50.09
C ASP A 247 69.32 10.51 -48.61
N GLY A 248 69.95 9.39 -48.24
CA GLY A 248 71.03 9.43 -47.25
C GLY A 248 71.16 8.23 -46.33
N HIS A 249 71.84 7.19 -46.82
CA HIS A 249 72.91 6.48 -46.10
C HIS A 249 72.59 5.78 -44.75
N GLU A 250 72.64 4.45 -44.81
CA GLU A 250 73.28 3.57 -43.81
C GLU A 250 74.62 4.16 -43.30
N PRO A 251 75.19 3.75 -42.12
CA PRO A 251 75.17 2.37 -41.64
C PRO A 251 75.25 2.17 -40.10
N GLU A 252 75.39 0.89 -39.77
CA GLU A 252 76.29 0.35 -38.72
C GLU A 252 75.81 0.25 -37.26
N ASN A 253 75.60 -1.02 -36.92
CA ASN A 253 75.53 -1.62 -35.61
C ASN A 253 76.94 -1.77 -35.00
N PRO A 254 77.21 -1.33 -33.76
CA PRO A 254 78.38 -1.78 -33.03
C PRO A 254 78.06 -3.10 -32.30
N GLU A 255 78.73 -4.15 -32.79
CA GLU A 255 79.46 -5.17 -32.02
C GLU A 255 78.77 -5.78 -30.79
N ASN A 256 78.32 -7.04 -30.91
CA ASN A 256 79.10 -8.26 -30.63
C ASN A 256 79.50 -8.44 -29.17
N LEU A 257 78.95 -9.50 -28.58
CA LEU A 257 79.53 -10.15 -27.43
C LEU A 257 79.41 -11.67 -27.64
N PHE A 258 80.57 -12.32 -27.83
CA PHE A 258 80.83 -13.77 -27.95
C PHE A 258 80.52 -14.37 -29.34
N ASP A 259 81.45 -14.47 -30.31
CA ASP A 259 82.85 -14.94 -30.32
C ASP A 259 82.99 -16.46 -30.17
N GLY A 260 83.54 -17.11 -31.21
CA GLY A 260 84.03 -18.50 -31.16
C GLY A 260 83.53 -19.44 -32.27
N LEU A 261 84.17 -19.40 -33.44
CA LEU A 261 84.53 -20.58 -34.25
C LEU A 261 85.73 -20.20 -35.14
N GLU A 262 86.78 -21.00 -34.99
CA GLU A 262 88.18 -20.91 -35.47
C GLU A 262 88.48 -20.21 -36.80
#